data_AF-A0A8K1D7B3-F1
#
_entry.id   AF-A0A8K1D7B3-F1
#
_cell.length_a   1.000
_cell.length_b   1.000
_cell.length_c   1.000
_cell.angle_alpha   90.00
_cell.angle_beta   90.00
_cell.angle_gamma   90.00
#
_symmetry.space_group_name_H-M   'P 1'
#
loop_
_entity.id
_entity.type
_entity.pdbx_description
1 polymer ?
#
loop_
_entity_poly.entity_id
_entity_poly.type
_entity_poly.pdbx_seq_one_letter_code
_entity_poly.pdbx_strand_id
1 'polypeptide(L)'
;MYGNVETAPDKAWGPGEGCPQVPPPDEDPYEPLDPSPTAGPAPPARPSPSRRPRPPQVALVALVTLVTLVTLLLLLLGTLGARRISALEAALEAEKAKEPPPPAGSASFLLYNQHHSGCVVPSGRALSLSRCVPASPEQRWQRLPGGLLRHRGSGRCAGAAAAAEGSLVLLEPCRDPRDPRAGRQRWECGPGALLRLAGTGLHFNFGHERYGRVVLYRGQGDWSRWMVHGTQEDVCSRDCE
;
A
#
# COMPACT_ATOMS: atom_id res chain seq x y z
N MET A 1 -8.08 10.56 57.61
CA MET A 1 -6.88 10.62 58.46
C MET A 1 -5.72 9.94 57.73
N TYR A 2 -4.58 10.60 57.78
CA TYR A 2 -3.20 10.26 57.36
C TYR A 2 -2.84 8.77 57.42
N GLY A 3 -2.16 8.20 56.40
CA GLY A 3 -0.69 8.05 56.30
C GLY A 3 -0.35 6.55 56.52
N ASN A 4 0.70 5.87 56.05
CA ASN A 4 2.00 6.14 55.41
C ASN A 4 2.49 4.77 54.81
N VAL A 5 3.11 4.71 53.62
CA VAL A 5 4.58 4.66 53.29
C VAL A 5 5.30 3.30 53.51
N GLU A 6 5.86 2.80 52.38
CA GLU A 6 7.03 1.91 52.12
C GLU A 6 7.08 0.46 52.65
N THR A 7 7.37 -0.55 51.81
CA THR A 7 8.74 -0.83 51.31
C THR A 7 8.73 -1.77 50.08
N ALA A 8 9.66 -1.53 49.14
CA ALA A 8 10.09 -2.48 48.11
C ALA A 8 11.11 -3.51 48.67
N PRO A 9 11.48 -4.58 47.93
CA PRO A 9 12.66 -4.44 47.07
C PRO A 9 12.64 -5.20 45.72
N ASP A 10 13.32 -4.58 44.75
CA ASP A 10 14.27 -5.12 43.75
C ASP A 10 13.93 -6.37 42.91
N LYS A 11 13.78 -6.19 41.58
CA LYS A 11 14.88 -6.51 40.64
C LYS A 11 14.66 -5.99 39.20
N ALA A 12 15.72 -5.32 38.76
CA ALA A 12 16.17 -4.92 37.42
C ALA A 12 15.67 -5.69 36.17
N TRP A 13 15.27 -4.93 35.15
CA TRP A 13 16.05 -4.80 33.91
C TRP A 13 15.86 -3.39 33.34
N GLY A 14 16.97 -2.73 33.02
CA GLY A 14 17.02 -1.35 32.55
C GLY A 14 16.75 -1.15 31.04
N PRO A 15 17.13 0.00 30.47
CA PRO A 15 16.21 0.87 29.74
C PRO A 15 16.55 0.99 28.24
N GLY A 16 15.58 1.50 27.46
CA GLY A 16 15.78 1.85 26.05
C GLY A 16 14.87 3.01 25.65
N GLU A 17 15.09 4.17 26.24
CA GLU A 17 14.65 5.45 25.68
C GLU A 17 15.65 5.94 24.62
N GLY A 18 15.14 6.70 23.66
CA GLY A 18 15.91 7.76 23.01
C GLY A 18 16.31 7.48 21.57
N CYS A 19 15.66 8.15 20.63
CA CYS A 19 16.24 8.46 19.34
C CYS A 19 17.37 9.48 19.53
N PRO A 20 18.60 9.24 19.03
CA PRO A 20 19.58 10.28 18.82
C PRO A 20 19.58 10.74 17.36
N GLN A 21 19.81 12.04 17.22
CA GLN A 21 20.00 12.73 15.96
C GLN A 21 21.28 12.30 15.25
N VAL A 22 21.26 12.46 13.93
CA VAL A 22 22.36 12.33 12.98
C VAL A 22 23.47 13.34 13.31
N PRO A 23 24.73 12.93 13.50
CA PRO A 23 25.87 13.84 13.43
C PRO A 23 26.39 13.99 11.98
N PRO A 24 26.97 15.15 11.64
CA PRO A 24 27.66 15.36 10.36
C PRO A 24 29.03 14.63 10.36
N PRO A 25 29.61 14.34 9.18
CA PRO A 25 30.95 13.79 9.10
C PRO A 25 32.01 14.83 9.50
N ASP A 26 32.94 14.39 10.33
CA ASP A 26 34.13 15.10 10.82
C ASP A 26 35.03 15.59 9.67
N GLU A 27 35.56 16.79 9.85
CA GLU A 27 36.69 17.34 9.11
C GLU A 27 37.99 16.66 9.58
N ASP A 28 38.80 16.19 8.64
CA ASP A 28 40.13 15.65 8.89
C ASP A 28 41.18 16.77 8.68
N PRO A 29 41.94 17.18 9.70
CA PRO A 29 42.98 18.19 9.58
C PRO A 29 44.35 17.57 9.77
N TYR A 30 45.00 17.13 8.69
CA TYR A 30 46.44 17.25 8.40
C TYR A 30 46.84 16.26 7.29
N GLU A 31 47.32 16.78 6.15
CA GLU A 31 48.21 16.02 5.27
C GLU A 31 49.58 16.74 5.18
N PRO A 32 50.72 16.02 5.24
CA PRO A 32 52.05 16.62 5.27
C PRO A 32 52.49 17.20 3.93
N LEU A 33 53.29 18.25 4.02
CA LEU A 33 53.99 18.93 2.93
C LEU A 33 54.92 17.99 2.15
N ASP A 34 54.74 17.97 0.82
CA ASP A 34 55.66 17.35 -0.13
C ASP A 34 57.07 17.99 -0.06
N PRO A 35 58.15 17.18 -0.03
CA PRO A 35 59.49 17.70 -0.28
C PRO A 35 59.66 18.05 -1.76
N SER A 36 60.17 19.26 -2.01
CA SER A 36 60.59 19.73 -3.33
C SER A 36 61.63 18.80 -3.96
N PRO A 37 61.44 18.34 -5.21
CA PRO A 37 62.52 17.72 -5.95
C PRO A 37 63.39 18.80 -6.60
N THR A 38 64.66 18.77 -6.24
CA THR A 38 65.79 19.48 -6.85
C THR A 38 65.76 19.34 -8.38
N ALA A 39 65.91 20.47 -9.07
CA ALA A 39 66.12 20.54 -10.51
C ALA A 39 67.45 19.88 -10.89
N GLY A 40 67.39 18.69 -11.50
CA GLY A 40 68.49 18.12 -12.27
C GLY A 40 68.59 18.80 -13.65
N PRO A 41 69.78 18.88 -14.25
CA PRO A 41 69.96 19.50 -15.57
C PRO A 41 69.21 18.71 -16.65
N ALA A 42 68.51 19.44 -17.52
CA ALA A 42 67.76 18.90 -18.63
C ALA A 42 68.68 18.14 -19.62
N PRO A 43 68.32 16.91 -20.05
CA PRO A 43 68.99 16.27 -21.17
C PRO A 43 68.63 17.01 -22.48
N PRO A 44 69.53 17.01 -23.49
CA PRO A 44 69.29 17.68 -24.75
C PRO A 44 68.03 17.14 -25.43
N ALA A 45 67.21 18.07 -25.90
CA ALA A 45 65.97 17.82 -26.62
C ALA A 45 66.20 16.82 -27.77
N ARG A 46 65.49 15.69 -27.75
CA ARG A 46 65.27 14.91 -28.97
C ARG A 46 64.31 15.71 -29.87
N PRO A 47 64.57 15.77 -31.18
CA PRO A 47 63.64 16.39 -32.11
C PRO A 47 62.28 15.68 -32.01
N SER A 48 61.24 16.45 -31.70
CA SER A 48 59.86 15.99 -31.76
C SER A 48 59.57 15.53 -33.18
N PRO A 49 58.95 14.36 -33.41
CA PRO A 49 58.40 14.07 -34.73
C PRO A 49 57.33 15.14 -34.97
N SER A 50 57.50 15.89 -36.06
CA SER A 50 56.51 16.82 -36.57
C SER A 50 55.17 16.10 -36.68
N ARG A 51 54.26 16.36 -35.73
CA ARG A 51 52.89 15.87 -35.82
C ARG A 51 52.23 16.73 -36.89
N ARG A 52 52.26 16.25 -38.13
CA ARG A 52 51.54 16.86 -39.24
C ARG A 52 50.11 17.14 -38.77
N PRO A 53 49.58 18.36 -38.97
CA PRO A 53 48.18 18.62 -38.70
C PRO A 53 47.39 17.63 -39.56
N ARG A 54 46.60 16.76 -38.92
CA ARG A 54 45.62 15.96 -39.66
C ARG A 54 44.66 16.95 -40.32
N PRO A 55 44.36 16.79 -41.62
CA PRO A 55 43.48 17.72 -42.32
C PRO A 55 42.12 17.78 -41.59
N PRO A 56 41.50 18.96 -41.48
CA PRO A 56 40.27 19.18 -40.69
C PRO A 56 39.12 18.24 -41.08
N GLN A 57 39.15 17.71 -42.31
CA GLN A 57 38.20 16.73 -42.81
C GLN A 57 38.26 15.37 -42.08
N VAL A 58 39.44 14.90 -41.67
CA VAL A 58 39.59 13.58 -41.00
C VAL A 58 39.06 13.61 -39.57
N ALA A 59 39.22 14.73 -38.86
CA ALA A 59 38.68 14.92 -37.52
C ALA A 59 37.14 15.05 -37.53
N LEU A 60 36.60 15.76 -38.51
CA LEU A 60 35.15 15.90 -38.70
C LEU A 60 34.50 14.55 -39.04
N VAL A 61 35.10 13.78 -39.95
CA VAL A 61 34.62 12.43 -40.30
C VAL A 61 34.64 11.52 -39.06
N ALA A 62 35.72 11.54 -38.27
CA ALA A 62 35.80 10.75 -37.04
C ALA A 62 34.70 11.13 -36.03
N LEU A 63 34.43 12.43 -35.84
CA LEU A 63 33.36 12.90 -34.95
C LEU A 63 31.97 12.47 -35.44
N VAL A 64 31.70 12.62 -36.74
CA VAL A 64 30.43 12.17 -37.34
C VAL A 64 30.26 10.68 -37.15
N THR A 65 31.30 9.88 -37.41
CA THR A 65 31.23 8.42 -37.20
C THR A 65 30.95 8.07 -35.74
N LEU A 66 31.59 8.74 -34.78
CA LEU A 66 31.35 8.52 -33.36
C LEU A 66 29.91 8.86 -32.97
N VAL A 67 29.40 10.02 -33.41
CA VAL A 67 28.02 10.43 -33.15
C VAL A 67 27.04 9.41 -33.73
N THR A 68 27.24 8.97 -34.98
CA THR A 68 26.37 7.96 -35.60
C THR A 68 26.38 6.63 -34.83
N LEU A 69 27.55 6.19 -34.35
CA LEU A 69 27.68 4.97 -33.55
C LEU A 69 26.96 5.10 -32.20
N VAL A 70 27.12 6.24 -31.52
CA VAL A 70 26.43 6.51 -30.26
C VAL A 70 24.91 6.58 -30.47
N THR A 71 24.43 7.24 -31.53
CA THR A 71 23.00 7.28 -31.83
C THR A 71 22.45 5.90 -32.15
N LEU A 72 23.20 5.08 -32.90
CA LEU A 72 22.78 3.72 -33.22
C LEU A 72 22.71 2.86 -31.95
N LEU A 73 23.69 3.00 -31.05
CA LEU A 73 23.72 2.31 -29.76
C LEU A 73 22.55 2.71 -28.86
N LEU A 74 22.21 4.01 -28.79
CA LEU A 74 21.07 4.50 -28.02
C LEU A 74 19.73 3.99 -28.59
N LEU A 75 19.58 3.93 -29.91
CA LEU A 75 18.40 3.35 -30.56
C LEU A 75 18.29 1.84 -30.29
N LEU A 76 19.41 1.11 -30.34
CA LEU A 76 19.47 -0.31 -29.99
C LEU A 76 19.07 -0.54 -28.53
N LEU A 77 19.62 0.23 -27.59
CA LEU A 77 19.28 0.16 -26.17
C LEU A 77 17.81 0.52 -25.91
N GLY A 78 17.28 1.55 -26.59
CA GLY A 78 15.88 1.95 -26.49
C GLY A 78 14.91 0.89 -27.01
N THR A 79 15.22 0.25 -28.14
CA THR A 79 14.39 -0.83 -28.69
C THR A 79 14.44 -2.11 -27.84
N LEU A 80 15.61 -2.45 -27.28
CA LEU A 80 15.75 -3.53 -26.31
C LEU A 80 14.98 -3.25 -25.01
N GLY A 81 15.06 -2.02 -24.50
CA GLY A 81 14.32 -1.56 -23.33
C GLY A 81 12.80 -1.63 -23.53
N ALA A 82 12.30 -1.09 -24.65
CA ALA A 82 10.88 -1.12 -24.99
C ALA A 82 10.34 -2.56 -25.08
N ARG A 83 11.09 -3.47 -25.73
CA ARG A 83 10.71 -4.90 -25.81
C ARG A 83 10.63 -5.56 -24.44
N ARG A 84 11.54 -5.25 -23.52
CA ARG A 84 11.49 -5.78 -22.15
C ARG A 84 10.30 -5.24 -21.37
N ILE A 85 9.97 -3.96 -21.52
CA ILE A 85 8.80 -3.36 -20.87
C ILE A 85 7.52 -4.02 -21.37
N SER A 86 7.34 -4.16 -22.69
CA SER A 86 6.17 -4.84 -23.26
C SER A 86 6.09 -6.32 -22.83
N ALA A 87 7.23 -7.01 -22.74
CA ALA A 87 7.25 -8.39 -22.27
C ALA A 87 6.89 -8.53 -20.78
N LEU A 88 7.32 -7.58 -19.94
CA LEU A 88 6.95 -7.51 -18.52
C LEU A 88 5.47 -7.20 -18.34
N GLU A 89 4.92 -6.27 -19.14
CA GLU A 89 3.50 -5.94 -19.14
C GLU A 89 2.63 -7.12 -19.60
N ALA A 90 3.04 -7.82 -20.67
CA ALA A 90 2.38 -9.04 -21.10
C ALA A 90 2.48 -10.18 -20.08
N ALA A 91 3.62 -10.34 -19.41
CA ALA A 91 3.79 -11.32 -18.34
C ALA A 91 2.94 -10.98 -17.10
N LEU A 92 2.78 -9.69 -16.77
CA LEU A 92 1.91 -9.23 -15.70
C LEU A 92 0.43 -9.53 -16.00
N GLU A 93 -0.02 -9.25 -17.22
CA GLU A 93 -1.39 -9.57 -17.65
C GLU A 93 -1.61 -11.09 -17.73
N ALA A 94 -0.59 -11.87 -18.12
CA ALA A 94 -0.66 -13.34 -18.12
C ALA A 94 -0.73 -13.93 -16.70
N GLU A 95 0.02 -13.39 -15.74
CA GLU A 95 -0.08 -13.77 -14.32
C GLU A 95 -1.45 -13.39 -13.74
N LYS A 96 -1.98 -12.21 -14.10
CA LYS A 96 -3.34 -11.77 -13.72
C LYS A 96 -4.44 -12.67 -14.31
N ALA A 97 -4.24 -13.22 -15.51
CA ALA A 97 -5.14 -14.18 -16.13
C ALA A 97 -5.05 -15.60 -15.53
N LYS A 98 -3.97 -15.91 -14.80
CA LYS A 98 -3.77 -17.19 -14.10
C LYS A 98 -4.43 -17.21 -12.73
N GLU A 99 -4.83 -16.05 -12.20
CA GLU A 99 -5.63 -16.01 -10.99
C GLU A 99 -6.98 -16.70 -11.28
N PRO A 100 -7.32 -17.77 -10.53
CA PRO A 100 -8.59 -18.44 -10.73
C PRO A 100 -9.73 -17.41 -10.63
N PRO A 101 -10.76 -17.49 -11.48
CA PRO A 101 -11.91 -16.62 -11.33
C PRO A 101 -12.35 -16.71 -9.88
N PRO A 102 -12.53 -15.56 -9.19
CA PRO A 102 -12.93 -15.59 -7.80
C PRO A 102 -14.13 -16.52 -7.71
N PRO A 103 -14.15 -17.43 -6.72
CA PRO A 103 -15.21 -18.44 -6.61
C PRO A 103 -16.53 -17.73 -6.80
N ALA A 104 -17.47 -18.39 -7.49
CA ALA A 104 -18.82 -17.94 -7.84
C ALA A 104 -19.59 -17.48 -6.59
N GLY A 105 -19.11 -16.41 -5.99
CA GLY A 105 -19.79 -15.60 -5.02
C GLY A 105 -20.66 -14.66 -5.82
N SER A 106 -21.78 -14.30 -5.22
CA SER A 106 -22.71 -13.31 -5.71
C SER A 106 -22.02 -12.14 -6.41
N ALA A 107 -22.72 -11.63 -7.43
CA ALA A 107 -22.27 -10.48 -8.21
C ALA A 107 -21.73 -9.39 -7.26
N SER A 108 -20.53 -8.90 -7.54
CA SER A 108 -19.91 -7.88 -6.68
C SER A 108 -20.73 -6.60 -6.69
N PHE A 109 -20.81 -5.93 -5.55
CA PHE A 109 -21.58 -4.70 -5.37
C PHE A 109 -20.77 -3.63 -4.63
N LEU A 110 -21.28 -2.40 -4.60
CA LEU A 110 -20.76 -1.34 -3.74
C LEU A 110 -21.64 -1.28 -2.49
N LEU A 111 -21.01 -1.39 -1.31
CA LEU A 111 -21.67 -1.31 -0.01
C LEU A 111 -21.96 0.16 0.33
N TYR A 112 -23.22 0.56 0.29
CA TYR A 112 -23.65 1.96 0.28
C TYR A 112 -24.42 2.35 1.54
N ASN A 113 -24.14 3.54 2.06
CA ASN A 113 -24.96 4.18 3.08
C ASN A 113 -25.68 5.40 2.47
N GLN A 114 -27.01 5.40 2.53
CA GLN A 114 -27.84 6.46 1.94
C GLN A 114 -27.68 7.79 2.65
N HIS A 115 -27.64 7.78 3.98
CA HIS A 115 -27.54 9.00 4.78
C HIS A 115 -26.25 9.77 4.49
N HIS A 116 -25.13 9.07 4.35
CA HIS A 116 -23.83 9.67 4.02
C HIS A 116 -23.57 9.80 2.52
N SER A 117 -24.45 9.30 1.67
CA SER A 117 -24.26 9.28 0.21
C SER A 117 -22.88 8.74 -0.20
N GLY A 118 -22.43 7.68 0.49
CA GLY A 118 -21.06 7.19 0.40
C GLY A 118 -20.97 5.66 0.39
N CYS A 119 -19.90 5.16 -0.22
CA CYS A 119 -19.61 3.74 -0.34
C CYS A 119 -18.40 3.34 0.50
N VAL A 120 -18.46 2.14 1.10
CA VAL A 120 -17.41 1.63 1.98
C VAL A 120 -16.15 1.32 1.20
N VAL A 121 -15.05 1.88 1.67
CA VAL A 121 -13.71 1.68 1.11
C VAL A 121 -12.68 1.37 2.20
N PRO A 122 -11.60 0.65 1.86
CA PRO A 122 -10.47 0.49 2.76
C PRO A 122 -9.76 1.83 3.05
N SER A 123 -9.36 2.03 4.29
CA SER A 123 -8.44 3.08 4.75
C SER A 123 -7.35 2.41 5.59
N GLY A 124 -6.30 1.95 4.90
CA GLY A 124 -5.36 0.98 5.46
C GLY A 124 -6.09 -0.34 5.78
N ARG A 125 -6.04 -0.78 7.04
CA ARG A 125 -6.83 -1.94 7.51
C ARG A 125 -8.23 -1.58 7.97
N ALA A 126 -8.50 -0.33 8.33
CA ALA A 126 -9.83 0.11 8.75
C ALA A 126 -10.71 0.36 7.52
N LEU A 127 -12.01 0.54 7.76
CA LEU A 127 -12.96 0.91 6.72
C LEU A 127 -13.43 2.36 6.93
N SER A 128 -13.68 3.05 5.83
CA SER A 128 -14.20 4.42 5.79
C SER A 128 -15.21 4.56 4.64
N LEU A 129 -15.72 5.75 4.41
CA LEU A 129 -16.58 6.08 3.28
C LEU A 129 -15.87 6.99 2.29
N SER A 130 -16.18 6.79 1.01
CA SER A 130 -15.81 7.73 -0.06
C SER A 130 -16.96 7.86 -1.06
N ARG A 131 -16.80 8.74 -2.06
CA ARG A 131 -17.76 8.83 -3.17
C ARG A 131 -17.86 7.49 -3.87
N CYS A 132 -19.08 7.08 -4.20
CA CYS A 132 -19.33 5.84 -4.90
C CYS A 132 -18.83 5.90 -6.35
N VAL A 133 -17.96 4.97 -6.74
CA VAL A 133 -17.42 4.87 -8.10
C VAL A 133 -17.67 3.45 -8.62
N PRO A 134 -18.76 3.19 -9.36
CA PRO A 134 -19.13 1.84 -9.80
C PRO A 134 -18.06 1.12 -10.62
N ALA A 135 -17.23 1.87 -11.36
CA ALA A 135 -16.12 1.32 -12.14
C ALA A 135 -14.91 0.92 -11.27
N SER A 136 -14.81 1.37 -10.01
CA SER A 136 -13.65 1.14 -9.16
C SER A 136 -13.69 -0.26 -8.54
N PRO A 137 -12.71 -1.14 -8.81
CA PRO A 137 -12.63 -2.45 -8.17
C PRO A 137 -12.34 -2.37 -6.66
N GLU A 138 -11.71 -1.29 -6.20
CA GLU A 138 -11.39 -1.03 -4.78
C GLU A 138 -12.60 -0.63 -3.92
N GLN A 139 -13.77 -0.48 -4.54
CA GLN A 139 -15.03 -0.28 -3.82
C GLN A 139 -15.95 -1.49 -3.90
N ARG A 140 -15.49 -2.58 -4.53
CA ARG A 140 -16.31 -3.77 -4.75
C ARG A 140 -16.23 -4.71 -3.57
N TRP A 141 -17.39 -5.18 -3.17
CA TRP A 141 -17.61 -6.14 -2.12
C TRP A 141 -18.33 -7.36 -2.67
N GLN A 142 -18.14 -8.49 -2.02
CA GLN A 142 -18.89 -9.72 -2.25
C GLN A 142 -19.39 -10.21 -0.90
N ARG A 143 -20.64 -10.63 -0.86
CA ARG A 143 -21.14 -11.40 0.26
C ARG A 143 -20.79 -12.85 -0.04
N LEU A 144 -20.28 -13.58 0.94
CA LEU A 144 -19.94 -14.99 0.81
C LEU A 144 -20.86 -15.82 1.71
N PRO A 145 -20.90 -17.16 1.54
CA PRO A 145 -21.62 -18.04 2.45
C PRO A 145 -21.25 -17.80 3.91
N GLY A 146 -22.21 -18.00 4.80
CA GLY A 146 -22.01 -17.75 6.24
C GLY A 146 -21.98 -16.26 6.62
N GLY A 147 -22.37 -15.34 5.74
CA GLY A 147 -22.53 -13.92 6.05
C GLY A 147 -21.22 -13.13 6.08
N LEU A 148 -20.15 -13.64 5.46
CA LEU A 148 -18.90 -12.91 5.33
C LEU A 148 -19.03 -11.81 4.27
N LEU A 149 -18.40 -10.66 4.51
CA LEU A 149 -18.30 -9.57 3.53
C LEU A 149 -16.85 -9.43 3.08
N ARG A 150 -16.54 -9.90 1.87
CA ARG A 150 -15.20 -9.87 1.28
C ARG A 150 -15.01 -8.63 0.41
N HIS A 151 -13.95 -7.89 0.65
CA HIS A 151 -13.47 -6.84 -0.24
C HIS A 151 -12.78 -7.47 -1.46
N ARG A 152 -13.17 -7.08 -2.67
CA ARG A 152 -12.63 -7.65 -3.93
C ARG A 152 -11.15 -7.36 -4.11
N GLY A 153 -10.72 -6.11 -3.95
CA GLY A 153 -9.34 -5.71 -4.25
C GLY A 153 -8.28 -6.37 -3.37
N SER A 154 -8.62 -6.75 -2.14
CA SER A 154 -7.68 -7.37 -1.19
C SER A 154 -7.98 -8.82 -0.85
N GLY A 155 -9.12 -9.36 -1.28
CA GLY A 155 -9.60 -10.70 -0.92
C GLY A 155 -9.90 -10.90 0.57
N ARG A 156 -9.82 -9.84 1.40
CA ARG A 156 -10.00 -9.87 2.86
C ARG A 156 -11.45 -9.63 3.26
N CYS A 157 -11.84 -10.15 4.41
CA CYS A 157 -13.19 -9.99 4.94
C CYS A 157 -13.27 -8.88 5.98
N ALA A 158 -14.40 -8.18 6.03
CA ALA A 158 -14.71 -7.23 7.08
C ALA A 158 -15.00 -7.97 8.39
N GLY A 159 -14.23 -7.65 9.44
CA GLY A 159 -14.36 -8.24 10.76
C GLY A 159 -14.26 -7.20 11.86
N ALA A 160 -15.02 -7.39 12.92
CA ALA A 160 -14.91 -6.57 14.12
C ALA A 160 -13.63 -6.92 14.90
N ALA A 161 -12.86 -5.90 15.27
CA ALA A 161 -11.66 -6.08 16.10
C ALA A 161 -12.00 -6.74 17.44
N ALA A 162 -13.13 -6.33 18.05
CA ALA A 162 -13.76 -6.95 19.20
C ALA A 162 -15.28 -6.90 19.07
N ALA A 163 -15.99 -7.81 19.74
CA ALA A 163 -17.46 -7.82 19.77
C ALA A 163 -17.99 -6.85 20.84
N ALA A 164 -17.64 -5.57 20.72
CA ALA A 164 -17.97 -4.52 21.69
C ALA A 164 -18.28 -3.19 20.99
N GLU A 165 -19.10 -2.35 21.63
CA GLU A 165 -19.43 -1.00 21.16
C GLU A 165 -18.16 -0.18 20.85
N GLY A 166 -18.17 0.58 19.75
CA GLY A 166 -17.06 1.43 19.32
C GLY A 166 -15.88 0.67 18.69
N SER A 167 -15.92 -0.68 18.66
CA SER A 167 -14.84 -1.47 18.05
C SER A 167 -14.76 -1.20 16.55
N LEU A 168 -13.54 -1.02 16.03
CA LEU A 168 -13.32 -0.86 14.60
C LEU A 168 -13.73 -2.11 13.81
N VAL A 169 -14.25 -1.88 12.61
CA VAL A 169 -14.35 -2.91 11.59
C VAL A 169 -13.12 -2.83 10.70
N LEU A 170 -12.41 -3.95 10.59
CA LEU A 170 -11.13 -4.08 9.91
C LEU A 170 -11.21 -5.09 8.77
N LEU A 171 -10.34 -4.93 7.77
CA LEU A 171 -10.02 -5.99 6.82
C LEU A 171 -9.07 -6.99 7.47
N GLU A 172 -9.49 -8.25 7.47
CA GLU A 172 -8.79 -9.39 8.01
C GLU A 172 -8.82 -10.57 7.03
N PRO A 173 -7.94 -11.57 7.18
CA PRO A 173 -8.13 -12.84 6.50
C PRO A 173 -9.53 -13.39 6.77
N CYS A 174 -10.22 -13.86 5.73
CA CYS A 174 -11.52 -14.49 5.87
C CYS A 174 -11.40 -15.76 6.70
N ARG A 175 -12.19 -15.86 7.77
CA ARG A 175 -12.12 -16.98 8.72
C ARG A 175 -12.98 -18.15 8.26
N ASP A 176 -12.47 -19.35 8.49
CA ASP A 176 -13.26 -20.58 8.40
C ASP A 176 -14.39 -20.54 9.44
N PRO A 177 -15.62 -20.98 9.13
CA PRO A 177 -16.73 -21.01 10.08
C PRO A 177 -16.44 -21.77 11.38
N ARG A 178 -15.45 -22.68 11.40
CA ARG A 178 -15.01 -23.45 12.58
C ARG A 178 -14.04 -22.68 13.48
N ASP A 179 -13.49 -21.54 13.04
CA ASP A 179 -12.62 -20.70 13.88
C ASP A 179 -13.47 -20.12 15.04
N PRO A 180 -13.01 -20.24 16.31
CA PRO A 180 -13.70 -19.63 17.46
C PRO A 180 -13.96 -18.12 17.33
N ARG A 181 -13.22 -17.43 16.45
CA ARG A 181 -13.36 -16.00 16.15
C ARG A 181 -14.19 -15.73 14.90
N ALA A 182 -14.71 -16.74 14.20
CA ALA A 182 -15.52 -16.59 12.98
C ALA A 182 -16.74 -15.69 13.19
N GLY A 183 -17.34 -15.73 14.39
CA GLY A 183 -18.45 -14.85 14.76
C GLY A 183 -18.15 -13.35 14.62
N ARG A 184 -16.88 -12.94 14.64
CA ARG A 184 -16.47 -11.54 14.44
C ARG A 184 -16.52 -11.07 12.99
N GLN A 185 -16.70 -11.97 12.02
CA GLN A 185 -16.79 -11.65 10.59
C GLN A 185 -18.16 -12.00 9.98
N ARG A 186 -19.08 -12.54 10.78
CA ARG A 186 -20.40 -12.96 10.33
C ARG A 186 -21.40 -11.81 10.49
N TRP A 187 -21.91 -11.33 9.37
CA TRP A 187 -22.87 -10.24 9.30
C TRP A 187 -24.27 -10.76 8.95
N GLU A 188 -25.27 -10.31 9.68
CA GLU A 188 -26.67 -10.66 9.51
C GLU A 188 -27.47 -9.41 9.13
N CYS A 189 -28.40 -9.53 8.20
CA CYS A 189 -29.33 -8.43 7.92
C CYS A 189 -30.43 -8.38 8.97
N GLY A 190 -30.83 -7.16 9.30
CA GLY A 190 -31.97 -6.84 10.14
C GLY A 190 -32.95 -5.90 9.43
N PRO A 191 -34.06 -5.55 10.09
CA PRO A 191 -35.11 -4.73 9.50
C PRO A 191 -34.61 -3.40 8.91
N GLY A 192 -35.07 -3.07 7.71
CA GLY A 192 -34.73 -1.82 7.02
C GLY A 192 -33.25 -1.67 6.70
N ALA A 193 -32.63 -2.74 6.20
CA ALA A 193 -31.22 -2.76 5.77
C ALA A 193 -30.20 -2.57 6.90
N LEU A 194 -30.55 -2.88 8.15
CA LEU A 194 -29.57 -2.93 9.24
C LEU A 194 -28.58 -4.07 8.98
N LEU A 195 -27.29 -3.81 9.19
CA LEU A 195 -26.25 -4.83 9.08
C LEU A 195 -25.65 -5.09 10.46
N ARG A 196 -25.93 -6.25 11.03
CA ARG A 196 -25.65 -6.59 12.42
C ARG A 196 -24.54 -7.63 12.52
N LEU A 197 -23.66 -7.50 13.50
CA LEU A 197 -22.70 -8.57 13.82
C LEU A 197 -23.47 -9.73 14.48
N ALA A 198 -23.35 -10.93 13.91
CA ALA A 198 -24.15 -12.07 14.32
C ALA A 198 -24.02 -12.42 15.80
N GLY A 199 -25.14 -12.80 16.41
CA GLY A 199 -25.19 -13.12 17.83
C GLY A 199 -25.04 -11.90 18.77
N THR A 200 -25.03 -10.67 18.23
CA THR A 200 -24.90 -9.44 19.03
C THR A 200 -26.03 -8.45 18.73
N GLY A 201 -26.15 -7.38 19.52
CA GLY A 201 -27.00 -6.21 19.22
C GLY A 201 -26.24 -5.05 18.57
N LEU A 202 -25.05 -5.32 17.99
CA LEU A 202 -24.14 -4.32 17.46
C LEU A 202 -24.19 -4.29 15.94
N HIS A 203 -24.20 -3.09 15.37
CA HIS A 203 -24.38 -2.86 13.94
C HIS A 203 -23.11 -2.31 13.30
N PHE A 204 -22.87 -2.70 12.05
CA PHE A 204 -21.91 -2.07 11.17
C PHE A 204 -22.37 -0.62 11.00
N ASN A 205 -21.59 0.35 11.49
CA ASN A 205 -22.00 1.75 11.55
C ASN A 205 -20.87 2.66 11.10
N PHE A 206 -21.19 3.78 10.45
CA PHE A 206 -20.22 4.83 10.16
C PHE A 206 -20.44 6.04 11.07
N GLY A 207 -19.58 6.21 12.10
CA GLY A 207 -19.65 7.29 13.10
C GLY A 207 -19.89 6.78 14.55
N HIS A 208 -19.70 7.53 15.64
CA HIS A 208 -19.29 8.91 15.90
C HIS A 208 -17.90 8.94 16.61
N GLU A 209 -16.89 9.58 15.99
CA GLU A 209 -15.73 10.28 16.58
C GLU A 209 -14.69 10.57 15.47
N ARG A 210 -13.95 11.69 15.62
CA ARG A 210 -12.80 12.31 14.90
C ARG A 210 -12.15 11.71 13.63
N TYR A 211 -12.35 10.44 13.27
CA TYR A 211 -11.55 9.73 12.26
C TYR A 211 -12.34 9.17 11.08
N GLY A 212 -13.68 9.29 11.05
CA GLY A 212 -14.49 8.88 9.89
C GLY A 212 -14.29 7.41 9.52
N ARG A 213 -14.56 6.51 10.46
CA ARG A 213 -14.36 5.05 10.27
C ARG A 213 -15.63 4.28 10.56
N VAL A 214 -15.69 3.08 10.00
CA VAL A 214 -16.70 2.09 10.36
C VAL A 214 -16.36 1.47 11.71
N VAL A 215 -17.33 1.47 12.60
CA VAL A 215 -17.28 0.88 13.95
C VAL A 215 -18.52 0.02 14.20
N LEU A 216 -18.47 -0.77 15.26
CA LEU A 216 -19.65 -1.39 15.85
C LEU A 216 -20.42 -0.38 16.70
N TYR A 217 -21.74 -0.31 16.52
CA TYR A 217 -22.59 0.62 17.27
C TYR A 217 -23.95 -0.01 17.63
N ARG A 218 -24.49 0.29 18.81
CA ARG A 218 -25.79 -0.26 19.25
C ARG A 218 -26.97 0.41 18.57
N GLY A 219 -26.79 1.64 18.07
CA GLY A 219 -27.86 2.42 17.47
C GLY A 219 -28.30 1.84 16.12
N GLN A 220 -29.61 1.92 15.88
CA GLN A 220 -30.28 1.40 14.68
C GLN A 220 -30.72 2.53 13.73
N GLY A 221 -30.11 3.71 13.87
CA GLY A 221 -30.36 4.86 12.99
C GLY A 221 -29.75 4.66 11.60
N ASP A 222 -29.88 5.67 10.75
CA ASP A 222 -29.54 5.57 9.33
C ASP A 222 -28.06 5.29 9.05
N TRP A 223 -27.18 5.59 9.99
CA TRP A 223 -25.73 5.35 9.88
C TRP A 223 -25.37 3.86 9.99
N SER A 224 -26.31 3.03 10.47
CA SER A 224 -26.19 1.58 10.59
C SER A 224 -26.90 0.83 9.46
N ARG A 225 -27.47 1.54 8.49
CA ARG A 225 -28.26 0.97 7.39
C ARG A 225 -27.44 0.94 6.10
N TRP A 226 -27.38 -0.22 5.45
CA TRP A 226 -26.49 -0.48 4.32
C TRP A 226 -27.21 -1.20 3.20
N MET A 227 -27.02 -0.68 1.99
CA MET A 227 -27.72 -1.14 0.80
C MET A 227 -26.72 -1.42 -0.33
N VAL A 228 -27.23 -2.04 -1.38
CA VAL A 228 -26.51 -2.15 -2.65
C VAL A 228 -26.63 -0.83 -3.40
N HIS A 229 -25.51 -0.21 -3.74
CA HIS A 229 -25.50 1.06 -4.47
C HIS A 229 -26.29 0.96 -5.79
N GLY A 230 -27.14 1.96 -6.05
CA GLY A 230 -27.96 2.04 -7.26
C GLY A 230 -29.24 1.21 -7.21
N THR A 231 -29.55 0.57 -6.08
CA THR A 231 -30.81 -0.17 -5.86
C THR A 231 -31.46 0.26 -4.54
N GLN A 232 -32.63 -0.31 -4.24
CA GLN A 232 -33.29 -0.21 -2.93
C GLN A 232 -33.14 -1.49 -2.09
N GLU A 233 -32.24 -2.38 -2.50
CA GLU A 233 -32.07 -3.68 -1.85
C GLU A 233 -31.03 -3.60 -0.74
N ASP A 234 -31.25 -4.39 0.31
CA ASP A 234 -30.25 -4.60 1.34
C ASP A 234 -29.08 -5.47 0.84
N VAL A 235 -28.04 -5.58 1.66
CA VAL A 235 -26.84 -6.35 1.34
C VAL A 235 -27.10 -7.86 1.24
N CYS A 236 -28.16 -8.36 1.88
CA CYS A 236 -28.52 -9.78 1.88
C CYS A 236 -29.36 -10.19 0.68
N SER A 237 -29.75 -9.27 -0.21
CA SER A 237 -30.19 -9.67 -1.56
C SER A 237 -29.06 -10.27 -2.40
N ARG A 238 -27.81 -10.17 -1.92
CA ARG A 238 -26.58 -10.66 -2.57
C ARG A 238 -26.08 -11.96 -1.97
N ASP A 239 -26.96 -12.77 -1.42
CA ASP A 239 -26.58 -14.07 -0.88
C ASP A 239 -26.05 -14.97 -2.00
N CYS A 240 -25.00 -15.73 -1.70
CA CYS A 240 -24.56 -16.81 -2.57
C CYS A 240 -25.44 -18.03 -2.25
N GLU A 241 -26.10 -18.59 -3.26
CA GLU A 241 -26.52 -20.00 -3.21
C GLU A 241 -25.30 -20.93 -3.13
#